data_AF-A0ABD2N9B6-F1
#
_entry.id   AF-A0ABD2N9B6-F1
#
_cell.length_a   1.000
_cell.length_b   1.000
_cell.length_c   1.000
_cell.angle_alpha   90.00
_cell.angle_beta   90.00
_cell.angle_gamma   90.00
#
_symmetry.space_group_name_H-M   'P 1'
#
loop_
_entity.id
_entity.type
_entity.pdbx_description
1 polymer ?
#
loop_
_entity_poly.entity_id
_entity_poly.type
_entity_poly.pdbx_seq_one_letter_code
_entity_poly.pdbx_strand_id
1 'polypeptide(L)'
;MAMTSSQVKAQKANVAGGLGAGSGWPRRTTATAVAAAAPTFEAKYPIPQAAINRHIKLYPLTNYTFGTKESLFEKDPSVPARFQRMRDEFERIGMRRSVEGVLLVHEHGLPHVLLLQLGTTFFKLPGGELNPGEDEVEGLKRLLTETLGRQDGVKQDWIVEDIIGNWWRPNFEPPQYPYIPPHITKPKEHKRLFLVQLQEKGIV
;
A
#
# COMPACT_ATOMS: atom_id res chain seq x y z
N MET A 1 -62.22 31.61 -12.78
CA MET A 1 -63.35 31.60 -11.82
C MET A 1 -62.81 31.20 -10.47
N ALA A 2 -63.18 31.96 -9.45
CA ALA A 2 -62.60 31.97 -8.11
C ALA A 2 -63.33 31.00 -7.13
N MET A 3 -62.78 30.92 -5.91
CA MET A 3 -63.38 30.48 -4.62
C MET A 3 -63.19 29.01 -4.20
N THR A 4 -63.02 28.61 -2.93
CA THR A 4 -62.33 29.08 -1.70
C THR A 4 -62.54 28.01 -0.61
N SER A 5 -61.56 27.87 0.30
CA SER A 5 -61.60 27.45 1.72
C SER A 5 -62.88 26.88 2.37
N SER A 6 -62.76 25.81 3.17
CA SER A 6 -63.04 25.78 4.64
C SER A 6 -63.14 24.33 5.19
N GLN A 7 -62.31 23.99 6.20
CA GLN A 7 -62.67 23.60 7.59
C GLN A 7 -63.24 22.16 7.78
N VAL A 8 -63.06 21.40 8.87
CA VAL A 8 -62.18 21.27 10.06
C VAL A 8 -62.71 20.02 10.81
N LYS A 9 -61.81 19.18 11.36
CA LYS A 9 -61.98 18.20 12.47
C LYS A 9 -63.27 17.35 12.61
N ALA A 10 -63.08 16.03 12.67
CA ALA A 10 -63.44 15.14 13.81
C ALA A 10 -63.19 13.68 13.36
N GLN A 11 -62.19 12.98 13.90
CA GLN A 11 -62.26 12.17 15.13
C GLN A 11 -62.47 10.67 14.84
N LYS A 12 -61.33 9.95 14.99
CA LYS A 12 -61.14 8.59 15.49
C LYS A 12 -61.88 7.39 14.86
N ALA A 13 -61.01 6.40 14.57
CA ALA A 13 -61.22 4.95 14.64
C ALA A 13 -61.92 4.29 13.45
N ASN A 14 -61.17 3.59 12.60
CA ASN A 14 -60.97 2.16 12.84
C ASN A 14 -59.75 1.62 12.08
N VAL A 15 -59.08 0.68 12.71
CA VAL A 15 -57.91 -0.06 12.23
C VAL A 15 -58.38 -1.17 11.29
N ALA A 16 -57.77 -1.28 10.11
CA ALA A 16 -57.17 -2.54 9.59
C ALA A 16 -56.90 -2.47 8.08
N GLY A 17 -55.68 -2.82 7.69
CA GLY A 17 -55.41 -3.46 6.39
C GLY A 17 -54.52 -2.68 5.44
N GLY A 18 -53.35 -3.26 5.12
CA GLY A 18 -52.70 -3.04 3.83
C GLY A 18 -51.29 -2.47 3.91
N LEU A 19 -50.31 -3.37 3.98
CA LEU A 19 -48.87 -3.13 3.85
C LEU A 19 -48.53 -2.47 2.49
N GLY A 20 -47.90 -1.30 2.54
CA GLY A 20 -47.24 -0.66 1.39
C GLY A 20 -45.78 -0.36 1.74
N ALA A 21 -44.88 -0.94 0.95
CA ALA A 21 -43.45 -1.03 1.14
C ALA A 21 -42.74 0.35 1.20
N GLY A 22 -41.93 0.56 2.24
CA GLY A 22 -40.93 1.62 2.31
C GLY A 22 -39.55 1.06 2.05
N SER A 23 -38.95 1.43 0.91
CA SER A 23 -37.54 1.20 0.62
C SER A 23 -36.66 2.07 1.52
N GLY A 24 -35.87 1.45 2.40
CA GLY A 24 -34.91 2.15 3.26
C GLY A 24 -33.92 1.19 3.91
N TRP A 25 -32.68 1.65 4.07
CA TRP A 25 -31.59 0.91 4.72
C TRP A 25 -31.97 0.47 6.14
N PRO A 26 -31.52 -0.70 6.62
CA PRO A 26 -31.98 -1.26 7.88
C PRO A 26 -31.56 -0.38 9.07
N ARG A 27 -32.55 0.24 9.72
CA ARG A 27 -32.38 0.98 10.98
C ARG A 27 -32.52 -0.02 12.13
N ARG A 28 -31.44 -0.21 12.89
CA ARG A 28 -31.36 -1.11 14.04
C ARG A 28 -32.31 -0.63 15.15
N THR A 29 -33.47 -1.26 15.30
CA THR A 29 -34.37 -1.07 16.45
C THR A 29 -33.86 -1.85 17.65
N THR A 30 -33.67 -1.16 18.77
CA THR A 30 -33.41 -1.75 20.08
C THR A 30 -34.67 -2.40 20.63
N ALA A 31 -34.69 -3.74 20.72
CA ALA A 31 -35.59 -4.48 21.59
C ALA A 31 -34.98 -5.83 21.97
N THR A 32 -34.82 -5.98 23.29
CA THR A 32 -34.88 -7.22 24.09
C THR A 32 -33.88 -8.35 23.82
N ALA A 33 -33.08 -8.62 24.86
CA ALA A 33 -32.09 -9.67 24.95
C ALA A 33 -32.68 -11.08 24.81
N VAL A 34 -32.11 -11.84 23.88
CA VAL A 34 -31.97 -13.30 23.97
C VAL A 34 -30.48 -13.59 23.81
N ALA A 35 -29.85 -14.07 24.87
CA ALA A 35 -28.43 -14.42 24.90
C ALA A 35 -28.20 -15.70 24.09
N ALA A 36 -28.00 -15.54 22.78
CA ALA A 36 -27.33 -16.56 21.97
C ALA A 36 -25.83 -16.26 22.02
N ALA A 37 -25.05 -17.19 22.59
CA ALA A 37 -23.60 -17.09 22.65
C ALA A 37 -23.02 -17.03 21.23
N ALA A 38 -22.64 -15.84 20.79
CA ALA A 38 -21.87 -15.65 19.58
C ALA A 38 -20.47 -16.23 19.82
N PRO A 39 -19.91 -17.02 18.89
CA PRO A 39 -18.52 -17.45 19.00
C PRO A 39 -17.63 -16.22 18.93
N THR A 40 -16.99 -15.87 20.05
CA THR A 40 -15.89 -14.91 20.09
C THR A 40 -14.73 -15.50 19.30
N PHE A 41 -14.60 -15.13 18.04
CA PHE A 41 -13.37 -15.34 17.30
C PHE A 41 -12.34 -14.36 17.87
N GLU A 42 -11.49 -14.85 18.77
CA GLU A 42 -10.30 -14.11 19.19
C GLU A 42 -9.43 -13.88 17.95
N ALA A 43 -9.39 -12.64 17.48
CA ALA A 43 -8.45 -12.23 16.47
C ALA A 43 -7.03 -12.38 17.05
N LYS A 44 -6.36 -13.49 16.73
CA LYS A 44 -4.97 -13.80 17.11
C LYS A 44 -3.93 -12.81 16.58
N TYR A 45 -4.35 -11.81 15.80
CA TYR A 45 -3.52 -10.76 15.26
C TYR A 45 -4.17 -9.42 15.57
N PRO A 46 -3.43 -8.45 16.15
CA PRO A 46 -3.94 -7.10 16.27
C PRO A 46 -4.28 -6.62 14.86
N ILE A 47 -5.53 -6.24 14.63
CA ILE A 47 -5.89 -5.43 13.48
C ILE A 47 -5.02 -4.18 13.62
N PRO A 48 -4.11 -3.87 12.68
CA PRO A 48 -3.37 -2.61 12.74
C PRO A 48 -4.43 -1.53 12.80
N GLN A 49 -4.49 -0.81 13.91
CA GLN A 49 -5.32 0.38 14.03
C GLN A 49 -4.84 1.26 12.88
N ALA A 50 -5.59 1.32 11.78
CA ALA A 50 -5.28 2.22 10.69
C ALA A 50 -5.31 3.61 11.31
N ALA A 51 -4.15 4.16 11.65
CA ALA A 51 -4.05 5.49 12.20
C ALA A 51 -4.48 6.43 11.07
N ILE A 52 -5.76 6.81 11.08
CA ILE A 52 -6.44 7.52 10.00
C ILE A 52 -5.71 8.83 9.66
N ASN A 53 -4.89 9.35 10.58
CA ASN A 53 -4.04 10.52 10.40
C ASN A 53 -2.61 10.25 10.90
N ARG A 54 -1.77 9.62 10.08
CA ARG A 54 -0.33 9.50 10.38
C ARG A 54 0.42 10.74 9.87
N HIS A 55 1.11 11.42 10.78
CA HIS A 55 1.99 12.53 10.42
C HIS A 55 3.37 12.00 10.04
N ILE A 56 3.85 12.39 8.86
CA ILE A 56 5.19 12.06 8.34
C ILE A 56 6.02 13.33 8.33
N LYS A 57 7.23 13.26 8.90
CA LYS A 57 8.12 14.42 8.94
C LYS A 57 8.90 14.46 7.63
N LEU A 58 8.82 15.59 6.92
CA LEU A 58 9.67 15.84 5.78
C LEU A 58 10.73 16.86 6.19
N TYR A 59 11.92 16.72 5.60
CA TYR A 59 13.01 17.66 5.81
C TYR A 59 13.45 18.26 4.46
N PRO A 60 14.06 19.46 4.48
CA PRO A 60 14.54 20.11 3.26
C PRO A 60 15.48 19.22 2.46
N LEU A 61 15.41 19.23 1.13
CA LEU A 61 16.35 18.52 0.26
C LEU A 61 17.80 18.87 0.59
N THR A 62 18.08 20.13 0.93
CA THR A 62 19.41 20.63 1.33
C THR A 62 19.98 19.99 2.60
N ASN A 63 19.18 19.24 3.38
CA ASN A 63 19.67 18.51 4.55
C ASN A 63 20.39 17.21 4.19
N TYR A 64 20.30 16.78 2.93
CA TYR A 64 20.86 15.53 2.46
C TYR A 64 22.00 15.81 1.48
N THR A 65 23.14 15.15 1.72
CA THR A 65 24.28 15.19 0.81
C THR A 65 24.28 13.93 -0.03
N PHE A 66 24.36 14.08 -1.35
CA PHE A 66 24.41 12.96 -2.28
C PHE A 66 25.85 12.56 -2.58
N GLY A 67 26.23 11.37 -2.12
CA GLY A 67 27.56 10.81 -2.37
C GLY A 67 27.64 10.10 -3.73
N THR A 68 28.85 9.97 -4.26
CA THR A 68 29.13 9.05 -5.37
C THR A 68 29.74 7.77 -4.84
N LYS A 69 29.25 6.64 -5.31
CA LYS A 69 29.78 5.29 -5.01
C LYS A 69 30.09 4.54 -6.30
N GLU A 70 30.63 3.33 -6.15
CA GLU A 70 30.84 2.43 -7.29
C GLU A 70 29.52 2.14 -8.03
N SER A 71 29.63 1.95 -9.34
CA SER A 71 28.47 1.71 -10.20
C SER A 71 27.78 0.41 -9.82
N LEU A 72 26.47 0.48 -9.60
CA LEU A 72 25.62 -0.68 -9.39
C LEU A 72 25.03 -1.11 -10.72
N PHE A 73 25.31 -2.35 -11.15
CA PHE A 73 24.81 -2.89 -12.40
C PHE A 73 23.51 -3.66 -12.20
N GLU A 74 22.61 -3.55 -13.16
CA GLU A 74 21.41 -4.40 -13.21
C GLU A 74 21.80 -5.88 -13.36
N LYS A 75 21.09 -6.76 -12.67
CA LYS A 75 21.34 -8.21 -12.75
C LYS A 75 21.11 -8.76 -14.16
N ASP A 76 20.12 -8.22 -14.87
CA ASP A 76 19.68 -8.73 -16.16
C ASP A 76 20.20 -7.83 -17.29
N PRO A 77 20.95 -8.36 -18.28
CA PRO A 77 21.51 -7.56 -19.36
C PRO A 77 20.46 -7.07 -20.37
N SER A 78 19.25 -7.64 -20.34
CA SER A 78 18.16 -7.30 -21.23
C SER A 78 16.79 -7.67 -20.65
N VAL A 79 15.73 -7.09 -21.21
CA VAL A 79 14.34 -7.40 -20.84
C VAL A 79 14.00 -8.89 -21.06
N PRO A 80 14.37 -9.54 -22.18
CA PRO A 80 14.18 -10.98 -22.34
C PRO A 80 14.90 -11.81 -21.28
N ALA A 81 16.15 -11.48 -20.95
CA ALA A 81 16.92 -12.20 -19.92
C ALA A 81 16.23 -12.10 -18.55
N ARG A 82 15.69 -10.92 -18.20
CA ARG A 82 14.91 -10.72 -16.98
C ARG A 82 13.69 -11.63 -16.89
N PHE A 83 12.92 -11.76 -17.97
CA PHE A 83 11.74 -12.63 -17.96
C PHE A 83 12.10 -14.11 -18.03
N GLN A 84 13.22 -14.49 -18.65
CA GLN A 84 13.71 -15.87 -18.59
C GLN A 84 14.08 -16.25 -17.16
N ARG A 85 14.91 -15.45 -16.48
CA ARG A 85 15.26 -15.68 -15.07
C ARG A 85 14.02 -15.73 -14.17
N MET A 86 13.02 -14.89 -14.45
CA MET A 86 11.76 -14.92 -13.71
C MET A 86 11.01 -16.24 -13.87
N ARG A 87 11.03 -16.87 -15.05
CA ARG A 87 10.45 -18.21 -15.28
C ARG A 87 11.21 -19.26 -14.48
N ASP A 88 12.53 -19.28 -14.60
CA ASP A 88 13.39 -20.26 -13.95
C ASP A 88 13.26 -20.20 -12.41
N GLU A 89 13.22 -18.99 -11.85
CA GLU A 89 12.98 -18.77 -10.42
C GLU A 89 11.58 -19.18 -10.00
N PHE A 90 10.57 -18.90 -10.83
CA PHE A 90 9.19 -19.23 -10.50
C PHE A 90 8.96 -20.73 -10.38
N GLU A 91 9.62 -21.53 -11.22
CA GLU A 91 9.57 -23.00 -11.14
C GLU A 91 10.24 -23.52 -9.86
N ARG A 92 11.31 -22.86 -9.39
CA ARG A 92 12.09 -23.30 -8.24
C ARG A 92 11.53 -22.84 -6.88
N ILE A 93 11.12 -21.59 -6.78
CA ILE A 93 10.75 -20.94 -5.51
C ILE A 93 9.37 -20.27 -5.53
N GLY A 94 8.65 -20.33 -6.65
CA GLY A 94 7.33 -19.72 -6.79
C GLY A 94 7.37 -18.21 -7.05
N MET A 95 6.33 -17.50 -6.63
CA MET A 95 6.15 -16.08 -6.91
C MET A 95 7.33 -15.23 -6.43
N ARG A 96 7.92 -14.43 -7.32
CA ARG A 96 8.95 -13.44 -6.98
C ARG A 96 8.37 -12.40 -6.01
N ARG A 97 9.11 -12.09 -4.96
CA ARG A 97 8.77 -11.02 -4.01
C ARG A 97 9.76 -9.86 -4.17
N SER A 98 9.21 -8.66 -4.40
CA SER A 98 9.99 -7.44 -4.59
C SER A 98 9.53 -6.37 -3.61
N VAL A 99 10.46 -5.57 -3.11
CA VAL A 99 10.16 -4.44 -2.20
C VAL A 99 10.81 -3.17 -2.72
N GLU A 100 10.09 -2.05 -2.63
CA GLU A 100 10.57 -0.73 -3.03
C GLU A 100 10.30 0.30 -1.93
N GLY A 101 11.27 1.16 -1.66
CA GLY A 101 11.20 2.22 -0.68
C GLY A 101 10.89 3.56 -1.31
N VAL A 102 9.87 4.26 -0.80
CA VAL A 102 9.56 5.64 -1.16
C VAL A 102 10.14 6.55 -0.09
N LEU A 103 11.17 7.32 -0.46
CA LEU A 103 11.79 8.31 0.40
C LEU A 103 11.32 9.70 0.00
N LEU A 104 10.90 10.48 0.99
CA LEU A 104 10.34 11.81 0.78
C LEU A 104 11.23 12.87 1.41
N VAL A 105 11.40 13.97 0.68
CA VAL A 105 11.99 15.23 1.14
C VAL A 105 11.04 16.36 0.77
N HIS A 106 11.35 17.60 1.16
CA HIS A 106 10.64 18.75 0.63
C HIS A 106 11.59 19.83 0.12
N GLU A 107 11.11 20.61 -0.84
CA GLU A 107 11.76 21.84 -1.28
C GLU A 107 10.67 22.89 -1.44
N HIS A 108 10.87 24.06 -0.85
CA HIS A 108 9.86 25.15 -0.85
C HIS A 108 8.44 24.73 -0.40
N GLY A 109 8.33 23.78 0.53
CA GLY A 109 7.04 23.29 1.05
C GLY A 109 6.35 22.24 0.17
N LEU A 110 6.99 21.79 -0.92
CA LEU A 110 6.47 20.77 -1.81
C LEU A 110 7.16 19.41 -1.56
N PRO A 111 6.41 18.33 -1.32
CA PRO A 111 6.99 16.99 -1.19
C PRO A 111 7.61 16.50 -2.51
N HIS A 112 8.79 15.93 -2.42
CA HIS A 112 9.52 15.31 -3.54
C HIS A 112 9.84 13.86 -3.22
N VAL A 113 9.72 12.98 -4.22
CA VAL A 113 10.12 11.56 -4.13
C VAL A 113 11.54 11.42 -4.66
N LEU A 114 12.42 10.78 -3.90
CA LEU A 114 13.76 10.45 -4.38
C LEU A 114 13.70 9.24 -5.32
N LEU A 115 14.29 9.39 -6.51
CA LEU A 115 14.33 8.35 -7.55
C LEU A 115 15.77 8.12 -8.00
N LEU A 116 16.07 6.88 -8.36
CA LEU A 116 17.30 6.51 -9.06
C LEU A 116 17.09 6.70 -10.55
N GLN A 117 17.88 7.58 -11.16
CA GLN A 117 17.85 7.81 -12.60
C GLN A 117 18.92 6.95 -13.28
N LEU A 118 18.52 6.11 -14.24
CA LEU A 118 19.43 5.36 -15.10
C LEU A 118 19.32 5.93 -16.52
N GLY A 119 20.39 6.54 -17.02
CA GLY A 119 20.34 7.24 -18.31
C GLY A 119 19.41 8.45 -18.29
N THR A 120 18.68 8.70 -19.37
CA THR A 120 17.90 9.96 -19.53
C THR A 120 16.42 9.84 -19.18
N THR A 121 15.83 8.65 -19.30
CA THR A 121 14.36 8.46 -19.24
C THR A 121 13.91 7.31 -18.35
N PHE A 122 14.83 6.64 -17.67
CA PHE A 122 14.51 5.49 -16.85
C PHE A 122 14.71 5.82 -15.38
N PHE A 123 13.64 5.63 -14.60
CA PHE A 123 13.59 5.97 -13.19
C PHE A 123 13.13 4.77 -12.38
N LYS A 124 13.75 4.57 -11.22
CA LYS A 124 13.43 3.50 -10.27
C LYS A 124 13.33 4.02 -8.85
N LEU A 125 12.47 3.39 -8.07
CA LEU A 125 12.57 3.47 -6.62
C LEU A 125 13.74 2.59 -6.14
N PRO A 126 14.45 2.98 -5.07
CA PRO A 126 15.43 2.10 -4.45
C PRO A 126 14.73 0.90 -3.82
N GLY A 127 15.30 -0.28 -4.01
CA GLY A 127 14.65 -1.54 -3.66
C GLY A 127 15.17 -2.69 -4.52
N GLY A 128 14.41 -3.78 -4.57
CA GLY A 128 14.82 -4.96 -5.30
C GLY A 128 14.12 -6.23 -4.85
N GLU A 129 14.76 -7.35 -5.17
CA GLU A 129 14.24 -8.70 -4.97
C GLU A 129 14.62 -9.21 -3.57
N LEU A 130 13.66 -9.83 -2.90
CA LEU A 130 13.88 -10.49 -1.62
C LEU A 130 14.44 -11.90 -1.82
N ASN A 131 15.27 -12.32 -0.88
CA ASN A 131 15.69 -13.72 -0.78
C ASN A 131 14.50 -14.61 -0.37
N PRO A 132 14.53 -15.92 -0.68
CA PRO A 132 13.51 -16.86 -0.21
C PRO A 132 13.40 -16.84 1.32
N GLY A 133 12.19 -16.65 1.84
CA GLY A 133 11.95 -16.59 3.30
C GLY A 133 12.42 -15.31 4.00
N GLU A 134 13.05 -14.36 3.29
CA GLU A 134 13.47 -13.07 3.86
C GLU A 134 12.24 -12.24 4.26
N ASP A 135 12.34 -11.55 5.39
CA ASP A 135 11.36 -10.56 5.82
C ASP A 135 11.39 -9.33 4.91
N GLU A 136 10.23 -8.76 4.63
CA GLU A 136 10.12 -7.68 3.65
C GLU A 136 10.74 -6.37 4.14
N VAL A 137 10.59 -6.06 5.44
CA VAL A 137 11.13 -4.84 6.04
C VAL A 137 12.64 -4.96 6.14
N GLU A 138 13.14 -6.07 6.68
CA GLU A 138 14.59 -6.29 6.81
C GLU A 138 15.27 -6.40 5.44
N GLY A 139 14.62 -7.06 4.47
CA GLY A 139 15.10 -7.11 3.09
C GLY A 139 15.14 -5.73 2.43
N LEU A 140 14.13 -4.88 2.67
CA LEU A 140 14.17 -3.50 2.19
C LEU A 140 15.33 -2.72 2.83
N LYS A 141 15.55 -2.82 4.14
CA LYS A 141 16.68 -2.15 4.81
C LYS A 141 18.03 -2.59 4.22
N ARG A 142 18.19 -3.88 3.93
CA ARG A 142 19.38 -4.43 3.24
C ARG A 142 19.55 -3.80 1.87
N LEU A 143 18.49 -3.79 1.05
CA LEU A 143 18.51 -3.25 -0.32
C LEU A 143 18.77 -1.74 -0.34
N LEU A 144 18.20 -0.98 0.59
CA LEU A 144 18.47 0.45 0.75
C LEU A 144 19.93 0.70 1.15
N THR A 145 20.47 -0.11 2.06
CA THR A 145 21.89 0.00 2.46
C THR A 145 22.82 -0.34 1.30
N GLU A 146 22.51 -1.36 0.51
CA GLU A 146 23.26 -1.71 -0.69
C GLU A 146 23.21 -0.59 -1.75
N THR A 147 22.06 0.09 -1.86
CA THR A 147 21.79 1.08 -2.91
C THR A 147 22.23 2.50 -2.54
N LEU A 148 22.01 2.93 -1.31
CA LEU A 148 22.20 4.31 -0.82
C LEU A 148 23.08 4.38 0.45
N GLY A 149 23.54 3.24 0.97
CA GLY A 149 24.34 3.22 2.20
C GLY A 149 25.72 3.83 2.01
N ARG A 150 26.24 4.40 3.10
CA ARG A 150 27.58 5.00 3.14
C ARG A 150 28.67 3.92 3.05
N GLN A 151 29.79 4.25 2.40
CA GLN A 151 30.96 3.37 2.27
C GLN A 151 31.91 3.44 3.48
N ASP A 152 31.72 4.40 4.39
CA ASP A 152 32.56 4.59 5.57
C ASP A 152 32.26 3.61 6.72
N GLY A 153 31.41 2.60 6.48
CA GLY A 153 31.04 1.58 7.45
C GLY A 153 30.02 2.04 8.49
N VAL A 154 29.57 3.30 8.44
CA VAL A 154 28.50 3.78 9.32
C VAL A 154 27.18 3.19 8.86
N LYS A 155 26.60 2.31 9.69
CA LYS A 155 25.28 1.74 9.41
C LYS A 155 24.21 2.84 9.49
N GLN A 156 23.52 3.05 8.37
CA GLN A 156 22.34 3.90 8.32
C GLN A 156 21.17 3.11 8.90
N ASP A 157 20.50 3.68 9.92
CA ASP A 157 19.26 3.12 10.42
C ASP A 157 18.09 3.60 9.53
N TRP A 158 17.40 2.64 8.92
CA TRP A 158 16.29 2.88 8.00
C TRP A 158 14.98 2.65 8.72
N ILE A 159 14.19 3.71 8.91
CA ILE A 159 12.87 3.63 9.50
C ILE A 159 11.86 3.32 8.38
N VAL A 160 11.51 2.04 8.25
CA VAL A 160 10.47 1.57 7.33
C VAL A 160 9.13 1.68 8.04
N GLU A 161 8.25 2.51 7.51
CA GLU A 161 6.95 2.84 8.11
C GLU A 161 5.84 1.98 7.50
N ASP A 162 4.92 2.60 6.76
CA ASP A 162 3.72 1.95 6.24
C ASP A 162 3.91 1.30 4.87
N ILE A 163 3.12 0.27 4.63
CA ILE A 163 2.87 -0.23 3.28
C ILE A 163 1.94 0.75 2.58
N ILE A 164 2.43 1.37 1.51
CA ILE A 164 1.68 2.38 0.74
C ILE A 164 1.07 1.81 -0.55
N GLY A 165 1.50 0.62 -0.97
CA GLY A 165 0.99 0.02 -2.20
C GLY A 165 1.43 -1.41 -2.41
N ASN A 166 0.64 -2.13 -3.20
CA ASN A 166 0.95 -3.47 -3.67
C ASN A 166 0.65 -3.54 -5.17
N TRP A 167 1.56 -4.17 -5.91
CA TRP A 167 1.44 -4.39 -7.34
C TRP A 167 1.68 -5.86 -7.65
N TRP A 168 0.89 -6.40 -8.57
CA TRP A 168 0.98 -7.80 -8.99
C TRP A 168 1.24 -7.90 -10.48
N ARG A 169 2.15 -8.79 -10.84
CA ARG A 169 2.41 -9.19 -12.22
C ARG A 169 1.75 -10.54 -12.48
N PRO A 170 0.74 -10.64 -13.36
CA PRO A 170 0.04 -11.91 -13.59
C PRO A 170 0.85 -12.89 -14.46
N ASN A 171 1.63 -12.38 -15.41
CA ASN A 171 2.33 -13.14 -16.45
C ASN A 171 3.83 -12.78 -16.51
N PHE A 172 4.62 -13.53 -17.28
CA PHE A 172 6.04 -13.20 -17.52
C PHE A 172 6.17 -12.10 -18.61
N GLU A 173 5.48 -10.99 -18.39
CA GLU A 173 5.31 -9.87 -19.31
C GLU A 173 5.34 -8.54 -18.53
N PRO A 174 5.57 -7.39 -19.19
CA PRO A 174 5.70 -6.08 -18.54
C PRO A 174 4.51 -5.59 -17.66
N PRO A 175 3.23 -5.86 -17.99
CA PRO A 175 2.10 -5.29 -17.25
C PRO A 175 2.04 -5.67 -15.76
N GLN A 176 1.69 -4.70 -14.92
CA GLN A 176 1.47 -4.85 -13.47
C GLN A 176 0.18 -4.13 -13.07
N TYR A 177 -0.50 -4.64 -12.06
CA TYR A 177 -1.79 -4.11 -11.61
C TYR A 177 -1.77 -3.88 -10.09
N PRO A 178 -2.47 -2.85 -9.57
CA PRO A 178 -2.57 -2.58 -8.14
C PRO A 178 -3.59 -3.49 -7.43
N TYR A 179 -3.91 -4.63 -8.03
CA TYR A 179 -4.80 -5.68 -7.54
C TYR A 179 -4.41 -7.00 -8.23
N ILE A 180 -4.86 -8.13 -7.70
CA ILE A 180 -4.73 -9.43 -8.39
C ILE A 180 -5.86 -9.52 -9.43
N PRO A 181 -5.56 -9.61 -10.75
CA PRO A 181 -6.61 -9.66 -11.77
C PRO A 181 -7.52 -10.91 -11.63
N PRO A 182 -8.77 -10.85 -12.11
CA PRO A 182 -9.68 -11.99 -12.08
C PRO A 182 -9.07 -13.25 -12.69
N HIS A 183 -9.37 -14.41 -12.09
CA HIS A 183 -8.90 -15.74 -12.51
C HIS A 183 -7.39 -15.98 -12.41
N ILE A 184 -6.60 -15.00 -11.97
CA ILE A 184 -5.16 -15.18 -11.68
C ILE A 184 -4.99 -15.72 -10.26
N THR A 185 -4.72 -17.02 -10.16
CA THR A 185 -4.44 -17.69 -8.87
C THR A 185 -2.95 -17.78 -8.54
N LYS A 186 -2.08 -17.59 -9.55
CA LYS A 186 -0.62 -17.72 -9.45
C LYS A 186 0.11 -16.56 -10.15
N PRO A 187 0.08 -15.35 -9.57
CA PRO A 187 0.88 -14.23 -10.07
C PRO A 187 2.38 -14.55 -10.05
N LYS A 188 3.16 -13.95 -10.95
CA LYS A 188 4.60 -14.21 -11.12
C LYS A 188 5.46 -13.33 -10.24
N GLU A 189 4.98 -12.13 -9.93
CA GLU A 189 5.64 -11.18 -9.04
C GLU A 189 4.61 -10.46 -8.18
N HIS A 190 4.92 -10.31 -6.90
CA HIS A 190 4.24 -9.39 -6.00
C HIS A 190 5.28 -8.37 -5.52
N LYS A 191 5.01 -7.10 -5.81
CA LYS A 191 5.82 -5.96 -5.44
C LYS A 191 5.11 -5.15 -4.37
N ARG A 192 5.79 -4.88 -3.26
CA ARG A 192 5.28 -4.08 -2.15
C ARG A 192 6.06 -2.78 -2.03
N LEU A 193 5.34 -1.68 -1.85
CA LEU A 193 5.92 -0.35 -1.66
C LEU A 193 5.79 0.05 -0.20
N PHE A 194 6.88 0.55 0.36
CA PHE A 194 6.93 1.05 1.73
C PHE A 194 7.31 2.52 1.76
N LEU A 195 6.69 3.29 2.65
CA LEU A 195 7.20 4.61 3.01
C LEU A 195 8.42 4.44 3.92
N VAL A 196 9.50 5.14 3.62
CA VAL A 196 10.73 5.13 4.43
C VAL A 196 10.96 6.53 4.98
N GLN A 197 10.90 6.66 6.30
CA GLN A 197 11.09 7.92 7.00
C GLN A 197 12.59 8.23 7.10
N LEU A 198 13.01 9.32 6.45
CA LEU A 198 14.37 9.82 6.56
C LEU A 198 14.60 10.52 7.90
N GLN A 199 15.84 10.48 8.37
CA GLN A 199 16.30 11.29 9.50
C GLN A 199 16.41 12.77 9.10
N GLU A 200 16.50 13.68 10.07
CA GLU A 200 16.55 15.13 9.82
C GLU A 200 17.71 15.54 8.90
N LYS A 201 18.86 14.87 9.02
CA LYS A 201 20.03 15.04 8.17
C LYS A 201 20.60 13.67 7.82
N GLY A 202 21.21 13.55 6.65
CA GLY A 202 21.80 12.29 6.21
C GLY A 202 22.71 12.45 5.01
N ILE A 203 23.49 11.40 4.75
CA ILE A 203 24.15 11.20 3.47
C ILE A 203 23.38 10.10 2.76
N VAL A 204 22.99 10.36 1.51
CA VAL A 204 22.18 9.47 0.67
C VAL A 204 22.94 9.18 -0.62
#